data_AF-A0A9W2WF25-F1
#
_entry.id   AF-A0A9W2WF25-F1
#
_cell.length_a   1.000
_cell.length_b   1.000
_cell.length_c   1.000
_cell.angle_alpha   90.00
_cell.angle_beta   90.00
_cell.angle_gamma   90.00
#
_symmetry.space_group_name_H-M   'P 1'
#
loop_
_entity.id
_entity.type
_entity.pdbx_description
1 polymer ?
#
loop_
_entity_poly.entity_id
_entity_poly.type
_entity_poly.pdbx_seq_one_letter_code
_entity_poly.pdbx_strand_id
1 'polypeptide(L)'
;MAQFVHNLAEKAPVLFNAAVTYSKPRLATFWHYTKVKLVPPTSAEIPAAIQSLKKIINSAQTGSFKQLTVKEALLNGLVATEVWMLFYVGEIIGKRGIIDYGV
;
A
#
# COMPACT_ATOMS: atom_id res chain seq x y z
N MET A 1 38.12 -14.91 17.39
CA MET A 1 37.10 -15.03 16.34
C MET A 1 36.11 -16.17 16.60
N ALA A 2 36.54 -17.42 16.78
CA ALA A 2 35.61 -18.56 16.97
C ALA A 2 34.66 -18.45 18.18
N GLN A 3 35.13 -17.98 19.33
CA GLN A 3 34.30 -17.78 20.55
C GLN A 3 33.26 -16.66 20.37
N PHE A 4 33.58 -15.63 19.59
CA PHE A 4 32.64 -14.54 19.29
C PHE A 4 31.53 -15.00 18.34
N VAL A 5 31.88 -15.80 17.32
CA VAL A 5 30.92 -16.41 16.39
C VAL A 5 30.03 -17.43 17.13
N HIS A 6 30.57 -18.20 18.05
CA HIS A 6 29.80 -19.11 18.92
C HIS A 6 28.79 -18.35 19.78
N ASN A 7 29.23 -17.30 20.49
CA ASN A 7 28.35 -16.48 21.32
C ASN A 7 27.28 -15.73 20.49
N LEU A 8 27.59 -15.35 19.25
CA LEU A 8 26.65 -14.74 18.33
C LEU A 8 25.62 -15.76 17.82
N ALA A 9 26.05 -16.99 17.52
CA ALA A 9 25.17 -18.09 17.14
C ALA A 9 24.21 -18.49 18.27
N GLU A 10 24.65 -18.46 19.53
CA GLU A 10 23.79 -18.73 20.69
C GLU A 10 22.79 -17.60 20.98
N LYS A 11 23.16 -16.35 20.70
CA LYS A 11 22.27 -15.17 20.89
C LYS A 11 21.35 -14.90 19.70
N ALA A 12 21.68 -15.41 18.51
CA ALA A 12 20.87 -15.32 17.31
C ALA A 12 19.43 -15.87 17.48
N PRO A 13 19.19 -17.07 18.05
CA PRO A 13 17.82 -17.57 18.25
C PRO A 13 17.05 -16.71 19.25
N VAL A 14 17.70 -16.12 20.25
CA VAL A 14 17.04 -15.21 21.21
C VAL A 14 16.60 -13.92 20.53
N LEU A 15 17.47 -13.32 19.71
CA LEU A 15 17.14 -12.13 18.91
C LEU A 15 16.05 -12.41 17.88
N PHE A 16 16.10 -13.57 17.23
CA PHE A 16 15.07 -14.00 16.29
C PHE A 16 13.71 -14.17 16.97
N ASN A 17 13.67 -14.86 18.11
CA ASN A 17 12.44 -15.02 18.90
C ASN A 17 11.90 -13.68 19.40
N ALA A 18 12.77 -12.75 19.81
CA ALA A 18 12.37 -11.39 20.15
C ALA A 18 11.77 -10.64 18.95
N ALA A 19 12.41 -10.74 17.78
CA ALA A 19 11.91 -10.11 16.54
C ALA A 19 10.57 -10.71 16.08
N VAL A 20 10.38 -12.02 16.23
CA VAL A 20 9.12 -12.70 15.94
C VAL A 20 8.03 -12.28 16.92
N THR A 21 8.34 -12.23 18.21
CA THR A 21 7.38 -11.82 19.26
C THR A 21 6.94 -10.36 19.08
N TYR A 22 7.85 -9.50 18.62
CA TYR A 22 7.56 -8.11 18.30
C TYR A 22 6.77 -7.92 17.00
N SER A 23 7.11 -8.68 15.95
CA SER A 23 6.51 -8.55 14.62
C SER A 23 5.12 -9.18 14.54
N LYS A 24 4.87 -10.29 15.24
CA LYS A 24 3.59 -11.02 15.24
C LYS A 24 2.36 -10.13 15.51
N PRO A 25 2.29 -9.35 16.61
CA PRO A 25 1.10 -8.53 16.87
C PRO A 25 0.93 -7.41 15.83
N ARG A 26 2.02 -6.86 15.30
CA ARG A 26 1.98 -5.81 14.27
C ARG A 26 1.48 -6.32 12.93
N LEU A 27 1.95 -7.50 12.54
CA LEU A 27 1.46 -8.19 11.35
C LEU A 27 -0.01 -8.62 11.53
N ALA A 28 -0.42 -9.02 12.74
CA ALA A 28 -1.82 -9.34 13.00
C ALA A 28 -2.74 -8.11 12.85
N THR A 29 -2.33 -6.96 13.39
CA THR A 29 -3.05 -5.69 13.21
C THR A 29 -3.06 -5.26 11.75
N PHE A 30 -1.92 -5.38 11.05
CA PHE A 30 -1.84 -5.11 9.62
C PHE A 30 -2.83 -6.01 8.85
N TRP A 31 -2.81 -7.31 9.11
CA TRP A 31 -3.68 -8.31 8.48
C TRP A 31 -5.17 -8.04 8.70
N HIS A 32 -5.54 -7.62 9.91
CA HIS A 32 -6.91 -7.26 10.25
C HIS A 32 -7.41 -6.10 9.35
N TYR A 33 -6.60 -5.06 9.15
CA TYR A 33 -6.97 -3.93 8.30
C TYR A 33 -6.84 -4.22 6.80
N THR A 34 -5.84 -5.01 6.37
CA THR A 34 -5.69 -5.40 4.95
C THR A 34 -6.92 -6.18 4.48
N LYS A 35 -7.44 -7.09 5.32
CA LYS A 35 -8.63 -7.88 4.99
C LYS A 35 -9.90 -7.08 4.74
N VAL A 36 -10.00 -5.86 5.24
CA VAL A 36 -11.21 -5.04 5.06
C VAL A 36 -11.00 -3.87 4.11
N LYS A 37 -9.75 -3.41 3.92
CA LYS A 37 -9.44 -2.25 3.07
C LYS A 37 -8.78 -2.59 1.73
N LEU A 38 -8.12 -3.73 1.62
CA LEU A 38 -7.32 -4.12 0.45
C LEU A 38 -7.86 -5.38 -0.23
N VAL A 39 -9.07 -5.83 0.13
CA VAL A 39 -9.74 -6.93 -0.58
C VAL A 39 -10.24 -6.42 -1.92
N PRO A 40 -10.04 -7.18 -3.01
CA PRO A 40 -10.58 -6.80 -4.31
C PRO A 40 -12.09 -6.58 -4.18
N PRO A 41 -12.61 -5.44 -4.68
CA PRO A 41 -14.01 -5.08 -4.52
C PRO A 41 -14.92 -6.13 -5.13
N THR A 42 -16.12 -6.28 -4.56
CA THR A 42 -17.11 -7.21 -5.10
C THR A 42 -17.64 -6.66 -6.43
N SER A 43 -17.98 -7.51 -7.39
CA SER A 43 -18.48 -7.08 -8.72
C SER A 43 -19.69 -6.11 -8.64
N ALA A 44 -20.46 -6.15 -7.55
CA ALA A 44 -21.57 -5.24 -7.30
C ALA A 44 -21.16 -3.79 -6.98
N GLU A 45 -19.91 -3.56 -6.55
CA GLU A 45 -19.38 -2.23 -6.21
C GLU A 45 -18.78 -1.53 -7.44
N ILE A 46 -18.47 -2.27 -8.50
CA ILE A 46 -17.91 -1.75 -9.75
C ILE A 46 -18.85 -0.72 -10.42
N PRO A 47 -20.17 -0.98 -10.57
CA PRO A 47 -21.09 0.01 -11.12
C PRO A 47 -21.16 1.30 -10.30
N ALA A 48 -21.07 1.21 -8.96
CA ALA A 48 -21.07 2.36 -8.07
C ALA A 48 -19.78 3.20 -8.22
N ALA A 49 -18.63 2.54 -8.37
CA ALA A 49 -17.36 3.19 -8.67
C ALA A 49 -17.39 3.92 -10.03
N ILE A 50 -17.93 3.29 -11.08
CA ILE A 50 -18.09 3.90 -12.42
C ILE A 50 -19.01 5.13 -12.35
N GLN A 51 -20.11 5.04 -11.61
CA GLN A 51 -21.00 6.18 -11.42
C GLN A 51 -20.32 7.34 -10.68
N SER A 52 -19.51 7.03 -9.67
CA SER A 52 -18.74 8.04 -8.92
C SER A 52 -17.72 8.73 -9.82
N LEU A 53 -17.03 7.98 -10.69
CA LEU A 53 -16.13 8.54 -11.69
C LEU A 53 -16.86 9.48 -12.66
N LYS A 54 -18.05 9.09 -13.15
CA LYS A 54 -18.87 9.96 -14.02
C LYS A 54 -19.23 11.28 -13.35
N LYS A 55 -19.55 11.26 -12.04
CA LYS A 55 -19.82 12.49 -11.27
C LYS A 55 -18.59 13.40 -11.19
N ILE A 56 -17.40 12.82 -10.97
CA ILE A 56 -16.15 13.58 -10.95
C ILE A 56 -15.89 14.24 -12.31
N ILE A 57 -16.07 13.50 -13.41
CA ILE A 57 -15.92 14.04 -14.77
C ILE A 57 -16.91 15.17 -15.03
N ASN A 58 -18.18 14.99 -14.67
CA ASN A 58 -19.19 16.04 -14.83
C ASN A 58 -18.86 17.28 -13.99
N SER A 59 -18.39 17.11 -12.75
CA SER A 59 -17.95 18.22 -11.87
C SER A 59 -16.74 18.97 -12.44
N ALA A 60 -15.82 18.25 -13.10
CA ALA A 60 -14.70 18.85 -13.81
C ALA A 60 -15.19 19.65 -15.04
N GLN A 61 -16.12 19.10 -15.82
CA GLN A 61 -16.71 19.77 -16.99
C GLN A 61 -17.52 21.02 -16.63
N THR A 62 -18.26 21.00 -15.52
CA THR A 62 -19.06 22.14 -15.05
C THR A 62 -18.22 23.22 -14.36
N GLY A 63 -16.92 23.02 -14.17
CA GLY A 63 -16.03 24.01 -13.54
C GLY A 63 -16.13 24.08 -12.01
N SER A 64 -16.90 23.19 -11.37
CA SER A 64 -17.10 23.15 -9.91
C SER A 64 -15.83 22.81 -9.14
N PHE A 65 -14.79 22.28 -9.80
CA PHE A 65 -13.47 22.06 -9.19
C PHE A 65 -12.82 23.35 -8.66
N LYS A 66 -13.20 24.53 -9.17
CA LYS A 66 -12.70 25.82 -8.68
C LYS A 66 -13.24 26.21 -7.31
N GLN A 67 -14.28 25.54 -6.83
CA GLN A 67 -14.89 25.79 -5.53
C GLN A 67 -14.32 24.88 -4.43
N LEU A 68 -13.42 23.95 -4.77
CA LEU A 68 -12.75 23.07 -3.81
C LEU A 68 -11.74 23.84 -2.97
N THR A 69 -11.70 23.54 -1.68
CA THR A 69 -10.67 24.10 -0.81
C THR A 69 -9.31 23.48 -1.11
N VAL A 70 -8.22 24.23 -0.87
CA VAL A 70 -6.84 23.72 -1.10
C VAL A 70 -6.58 22.42 -0.33
N LYS A 71 -7.16 22.28 0.86
CA LYS A 71 -7.05 21.07 1.68
C LYS A 71 -7.67 19.86 0.98
N GLU A 72 -8.86 20.00 0.41
CA GLU A 72 -9.53 18.92 -0.33
C GLU A 72 -8.77 18.58 -1.61
N ALA A 73 -8.28 19.58 -2.34
CA ALA A 73 -7.48 19.36 -3.54
C ALA A 73 -6.19 18.58 -3.23
N LEU A 74 -5.49 18.94 -2.14
CA LEU A 74 -4.30 18.23 -1.69
C LEU A 74 -4.59 16.80 -1.25
N LEU A 75 -5.67 16.57 -0.50
CA LEU A 75 -6.07 15.21 -0.10
C LEU A 75 -6.40 14.35 -1.31
N ASN A 76 -7.17 14.88 -2.26
CA ASN A 76 -7.51 14.17 -3.49
C ASN A 76 -6.25 13.89 -4.35
N GLY A 77 -5.31 14.83 -4.40
CA GLY A 77 -4.02 14.65 -5.08
C GLY A 77 -3.15 13.58 -4.42
N LEU A 78 -3.12 13.51 -3.09
CA LEU A 78 -2.37 12.49 -2.36
C LEU A 78 -2.94 11.09 -2.61
N VAL A 79 -4.28 10.95 -2.57
CA VAL A 79 -4.95 9.68 -2.91
C VAL A 79 -4.68 9.29 -4.36
N ALA A 80 -4.74 10.23 -5.30
CA ALA A 80 -4.42 9.97 -6.70
C ALA A 80 -2.97 9.50 -6.88
N THR A 81 -2.04 10.10 -6.13
CA THR A 81 -0.63 9.70 -6.12
C THR A 81 -0.43 8.30 -5.55
N GLU A 82 -1.15 7.95 -4.47
CA GLU A 82 -1.13 6.61 -3.88
C GLU A 82 -1.57 5.54 -4.90
N VAL A 83 -2.67 5.79 -5.62
CA VAL A 83 -3.15 4.88 -6.69
C VAL A 83 -2.12 4.75 -7.81
N TRP A 84 -1.42 5.84 -8.15
CA TRP A 84 -0.36 5.82 -9.15
C TRP A 84 0.85 5.00 -8.69
N MET A 85 1.23 5.09 -7.42
CA MET A 85 2.28 4.25 -6.84
C MET A 85 1.92 2.77 -6.86
N LEU A 86 0.65 2.41 -6.63
CA LEU A 86 0.18 1.01 -6.73
C LEU A 86 0.36 0.44 -8.15
N PHE A 87 0.21 1.25 -9.19
CA PHE A 87 0.51 0.84 -10.56
C PHE A 87 1.99 0.44 -10.72
N TYR A 88 2.92 1.25 -10.20
CA TYR A 88 4.35 0.92 -10.21
C TYR A 88 4.70 -0.31 -9.39
N VAL A 89 4.03 -0.54 -8.26
CA VAL A 89 4.18 -1.79 -7.50
C VAL A 89 3.75 -3.00 -8.35
N GLY A 90 2.66 -2.87 -9.11
CA GLY A 90 2.25 -3.88 -10.09
C GLY A 90 3.30 -4.12 -11.19
N GLU A 91 3.93 -3.06 -11.69
CA GLU A 91 5.03 -3.15 -12.67
C GLU A 91 6.25 -3.89 -12.08
N ILE A 92 6.63 -3.59 -10.83
CA ILE A 92 7.72 -4.28 -10.12
C ILE A 92 7.43 -5.78 -10.00
N ILE A 93 6.19 -6.16 -9.69
CA ILE A 93 5.77 -7.57 -9.62
C ILE A 93 5.83 -8.22 -11.02
N GLY A 94 5.35 -7.53 -12.06
CA GLY A 94 5.38 -8.01 -13.44
C GLY A 94 6.80 -8.22 -13.99
N LYS A 95 7.70 -7.29 -13.66
CA LYS A 95 9.13 -7.33 -14.00
C LYS A 95 9.93 -8.34 -13.17
N ARG A 96 9.41 -8.72 -11.99
CA ARG A 96 10.09 -9.58 -10.98
C ARG A 96 11.43 -9.02 -10.50
N GLY A 97 11.58 -7.70 -10.53
CA GLY A 97 12.82 -7.01 -10.18
C GLY A 97 12.55 -5.65 -9.57
N ILE A 98 13.21 -5.36 -8.45
CA ILE A 98 13.09 -4.07 -7.74
C ILE A 98 13.83 -2.97 -8.52
N ILE A 99 14.93 -3.31 -9.19
CA ILE A 99 15.79 -2.39 -9.93
C ILE A 99 15.86 -2.84 -11.38
N ASP A 100 15.40 -1.95 -12.27
CA ASP A 100 15.44 -2.04 -13.73
C ASP A 100 14.91 -3.35 -14.36
N TYR A 101 14.77 -3.40 -15.68
CA TYR A 101 14.50 -4.66 -16.38
C TYR A 101 15.84 -5.37 -16.49
N GLY A 102 15.95 -6.59 -15.97
CA GLY A 102 17.18 -7.37 -16.09
C GLY A 102 17.50 -7.64 -17.56
N VAL A 103 18.27 -6.74 -18.17
CA VAL A 103 18.93 -6.89 -19.47
C VAL A 103 20.37 -7.35 -19.30
#